data_AF-A0A7T5JRY6-F1
#
_entry.id   AF-A0A7T5JRY6-F1
#
_cell.length_a   1.000
_cell.length_b   1.000
_cell.length_c   1.000
_cell.angle_alpha   90.00
_cell.angle_beta   90.00
_cell.angle_gamma   90.00
#
_symmetry.space_group_name_H-M   'P 1'
#
loop_
_entity.id
_entity.type
_entity.pdbx_description
1 polymer ?
#
loop_
_entity_poly.entity_id
_entity_poly.type
_entity_poly.pdbx_seq_one_letter_code
_entity_poly.pdbx_strand_id
1 'polypeptide(L)'
;MADVIYLRLKSQDGFLGLHCLHDYDNGRYNWISHWDTKDDLNHSFNQVYPLFKEMIGRQGHWPPSVEIYSYYTPRNLEHLHAE
;
A
#
# COMPACT_ATOMS: atom_id res chain seq x y z
N MET A 1 -13.29 -1.16 5.53
CA MET A 1 -12.10 -0.49 6.14
C MET A 1 -10.93 -0.44 5.15
N ALA A 2 -10.63 -1.55 4.48
CA ALA A 2 -9.69 -1.57 3.36
C ALA A 2 -10.01 -0.57 2.25
N ASP A 3 -11.29 -0.30 2.04
CA ASP A 3 -11.75 0.55 0.95
C ASP A 3 -11.35 2.02 1.12
N VAL A 4 -11.36 2.57 2.34
CA VAL A 4 -11.05 3.99 2.58
C VAL A 4 -9.57 4.28 2.35
N ILE A 5 -8.69 3.39 2.83
CA ILE A 5 -7.25 3.49 2.61
C ILE A 5 -6.93 3.30 1.12
N TYR A 6 -7.53 2.30 0.48
CA TYR A 6 -7.34 2.08 -0.96
C TYR A 6 -7.76 3.31 -1.77
N LEU A 7 -8.93 3.88 -1.50
CA LEU A 7 -9.41 5.08 -2.21
C LEU A 7 -8.48 6.27 -2.00
N ARG A 8 -7.91 6.42 -0.79
CA ARG A 8 -6.98 7.51 -0.47
C ARG A 8 -5.61 7.35 -1.12
N LEU A 9 -5.12 6.11 -1.24
CA LEU A 9 -3.87 5.80 -1.94
C LEU A 9 -4.05 5.94 -3.46
N LYS A 10 -5.18 5.46 -3.99
CA LYS A 10 -5.53 5.56 -5.41
C LYS A 10 -5.61 7.01 -5.91
N SER A 11 -5.92 7.96 -5.04
CA SER A 11 -5.98 9.38 -5.41
C SER A 11 -4.62 10.09 -5.41
N GLN A 12 -3.53 9.39 -5.12
CA GLN A 12 -2.18 9.98 -5.06
C GLN A 12 -1.47 9.83 -6.39
N ASP A 13 -0.64 10.81 -6.73
CA ASP A 13 0.21 10.76 -7.92
C ASP A 13 1.18 9.57 -7.82
N GLY A 14 1.47 8.95 -8.96
CA GLY A 14 2.41 7.81 -9.04
C GLY A 14 1.89 6.50 -8.43
N PHE A 15 0.65 6.41 -7.94
CA PHE A 15 0.09 5.15 -7.44
C PHE A 15 -0.19 4.16 -8.58
N LEU A 16 0.39 2.96 -8.49
CA LEU A 16 0.24 1.91 -9.50
C LEU A 16 -0.72 0.79 -9.07
N GLY A 17 -0.80 0.50 -7.78
CA GLY A 17 -1.65 -0.57 -7.29
C GLY A 17 -1.46 -0.93 -5.82
N LEU A 18 -2.37 -1.74 -5.31
CA LEU A 18 -2.37 -2.25 -3.93
C LEU A 18 -2.80 -3.72 -3.92
N HIS A 19 -2.00 -4.56 -3.28
CA HIS A 19 -2.35 -5.93 -2.96
C HIS A 19 -2.58 -6.06 -1.47
N CYS A 20 -3.78 -6.51 -1.10
CA CYS A 20 -4.08 -6.85 0.28
C CYS A 20 -3.64 -8.29 0.53
N LEU A 21 -2.75 -8.47 1.49
CA LEU A 21 -2.33 -9.77 1.98
C LEU A 21 -3.18 -10.06 3.21
N HIS A 22 -4.41 -10.55 3.01
CA HIS A 22 -5.26 -10.91 4.14
C HIS A 22 -4.73 -12.18 4.82
N ASP A 23 -4.42 -12.06 6.10
CA ASP A 23 -4.39 -13.18 7.05
C ASP A 23 -5.45 -12.89 8.12
N TYR A 24 -6.67 -13.37 7.86
CA TYR A 24 -7.82 -13.22 8.76
C TYR A 24 -7.67 -14.05 10.04
N ASP A 25 -6.78 -15.04 10.08
CA ASP A 25 -6.66 -15.96 11.22
C ASP A 25 -5.87 -15.34 12.38
N ASN A 26 -5.01 -14.36 12.10
CA ASN A 26 -4.12 -13.74 13.08
C ASN A 26 -4.44 -12.28 13.41
N GLY A 27 -5.52 -11.70 12.84
CA GLY A 27 -5.91 -10.31 13.04
C GLY A 27 -4.88 -9.29 12.51
N ARG A 28 -4.04 -9.71 11.55
CA ARG A 28 -3.01 -8.86 10.93
C ARG A 28 -3.47 -8.42 9.53
N TYR A 29 -3.46 -7.11 9.31
CA TYR A 29 -3.77 -6.52 8.01
C TYR A 29 -2.47 -6.08 7.33
N ASN A 30 -2.04 -6.85 6.33
CA ASN A 30 -0.84 -6.56 5.55
C ASN A 30 -1.22 -6.07 4.15
N TRP A 31 -0.43 -5.15 3.62
CA TRP A 31 -0.69 -4.48 2.34
C TRP A 31 0.65 -4.27 1.64
N ILE A 32 0.65 -4.48 0.32
CA ILE A 32 1.77 -4.12 -0.55
C ILE A 32 1.24 -3.09 -1.53
N SER A 33 1.86 -1.91 -1.57
CA SER A 33 1.51 -0.84 -2.52
C SER A 33 2.66 -0.62 -3.50
N HIS A 34 2.30 -0.32 -4.74
CA HIS A 34 3.23 -0.10 -5.85
C HIS A 34 3.17 1.36 -6.29
N TRP A 35 4.34 1.93 -6.55
CA TRP A 35 4.51 3.35 -6.84
C TRP A 35 5.50 3.53 -7.99
N ASP A 36 5.26 4.53 -8.83
CA ASP A 36 6.11 4.87 -9.97
C ASP A 36 7.48 5.38 -9.53
N THR A 37 7.50 6.26 -8.52
CA THR A 37 8.73 6.77 -7.92
C THR A 37 8.75 6.62 -6.40
N LYS A 38 9.97 6.61 -5.84
CA LYS A 38 10.17 6.63 -4.39
C LYS A 38 9.67 7.93 -3.75
N ASP A 39 9.71 9.05 -4.50
CA ASP A 39 9.28 10.34 -3.99
C ASP A 39 7.76 10.42 -3.88
N ASP A 40 7.03 9.91 -4.87
CA ASP A 40 5.56 9.78 -4.82
C ASP A 40 5.11 8.90 -3.65
N LEU A 41 5.80 7.76 -3.45
CA LEU A 41 5.58 6.87 -2.32
C LEU A 41 5.75 7.62 -0.99
N ASN A 42 6.88 8.31 -0.80
CA ASN A 42 7.16 9.02 0.44
C ASN A 42 6.17 10.15 0.70
N HIS A 43 5.80 10.88 -0.35
CA HIS A 43 4.83 11.96 -0.26
C HIS A 43 3.46 11.44 0.18
N SER A 44 2.95 10.41 -0.50
CA SER A 44 1.71 9.72 -0.16
C SER A 44 1.74 9.15 1.25
N PHE A 45 2.83 8.46 1.62
CA PHE A 45 2.97 7.85 2.94
C PHE A 45 2.83 8.89 4.07
N ASN A 46 3.44 10.07 3.92
CA ASN A 46 3.31 11.14 4.91
C ASN A 46 1.86 11.64 5.08
N GLN A 47 1.04 11.56 4.02
CA GLN A 47 -0.37 11.94 4.09
C GLN A 47 -1.27 10.84 4.67
N VAL A 48 -0.97 9.56 4.39
CA VAL A 48 -1.82 8.43 4.77
C VAL A 48 -1.43 7.84 6.13
N TYR A 49 -0.18 7.97 6.55
CA TYR A 49 0.31 7.46 7.84
C TYR A 49 -0.45 7.99 9.07
N PRO A 50 -0.86 9.28 9.15
CA PRO A 50 -1.72 9.76 10.23
C PRO A 50 -3.08 9.04 10.27
N LEU A 51 -3.66 8.73 9.11
CA LEU A 51 -4.93 7.99 9.00
C LEU A 51 -4.76 6.54 9.46
N PHE A 52 -3.65 5.89 9.09
CA PHE A 52 -3.32 4.57 9.60
C PHE A 52 -3.22 4.55 11.13
N LYS A 53 -2.54 5.55 11.72
CA LYS A 53 -2.44 5.68 13.18
C LYS A 53 -3.80 5.87 13.84
N GLU A 54 -4.68 6.70 13.27
CA GLU A 54 -6.03 6.91 13.81
C GLU A 54 -6.87 5.64 13.75
N MET A 55 -6.80 4.90 12.64
CA MET A 55 -7.53 3.64 12.45
C MET A 55 -7.08 2.53 13.42
N ILE A 56 -5.77 2.42 13.65
CA ILE A 56 -5.17 1.46 14.60
C ILE A 56 -5.37 1.93 16.06
N GLY A 57 -5.43 3.24 16.26
CA GLY A 57 -5.48 3.96 17.55
C GLY A 57 -6.83 4.00 18.28
N ARG A 58 -7.81 3.15 17.93
CA ARG A 58 -8.97 2.84 18.80
C ARG A 58 -8.97 1.40 19.32
N GLN A 59 -8.07 0.53 18.85
CA GLN A 59 -8.07 -0.90 19.20
C GLN A 59 -6.82 -1.37 19.98
N GLY A 60 -5.90 -0.48 20.38
CA GLY A 60 -4.74 -0.87 21.21
C GLY A 60 -3.67 -1.68 20.45
N HIS A 61 -3.60 -1.52 19.13
CA HIS A 61 -2.62 -2.22 18.30
C HIS A 61 -1.28 -1.45 18.22
N TRP A 62 -0.20 -2.20 17.99
CA TRP A 62 1.15 -1.67 17.75
C TRP A 62 1.18 -0.74 16.52
N PRO A 63 2.08 0.27 16.48
CA PRO A 63 2.25 1.09 15.29
C PRO A 63 2.55 0.22 14.06
N PRO A 64 2.05 0.59 12.87
CA PRO A 64 2.25 -0.21 11.68
C PRO A 64 3.74 -0.26 11.32
N SER A 65 4.25 -1.47 11.09
CA SER A 65 5.58 -1.70 10.51
C SER A 65 5.53 -1.47 9.00
N VAL A 66 6.50 -0.73 8.47
CA VAL A 66 6.56 -0.37 7.05
C VAL A 66 7.96 -0.64 6.53
N GLU A 67 8.03 -1.28 5.38
CA GLU A 67 9.26 -1.57 4.65
C GLU A 67 9.12 -1.05 3.22
N ILE A 68 10.20 -0.43 2.70
CA ILE A 68 10.20 0.20 1.38
C ILE A 68 11.26 -0.48 0.53
N TYR A 69 10.82 -0.99 -0.61
CA TYR A 69 11.66 -1.71 -1.57
C TYR A 69 11.64 -1.01 -2.93
N SER A 70 12.81 -0.85 -3.54
CA SER A 70 12.92 -0.53 -4.95
C SER A 70 13.02 -1.83 -5.74
N TYR A 71 12.17 -1.99 -6.74
CA TYR A 71 12.22 -3.13 -7.65
C TYR A 71 12.17 -2.65 -9.10
N TYR A 72 12.77 -3.42 -9.99
CA TYR A 72 12.76 -3.14 -11.42
C TYR A 72 11.61 -3.92 -12.07
N THR A 73 10.72 -3.21 -12.76
CA THR A 73 9.73 -3.85 -13.63
C THR A 73 10.32 -3.90 -15.04
N PRO A 74 10.65 -5.10 -15.58
CA PRO A 74 11.11 -5.20 -16.96
C PRO A 74 10.00 -4.73 -17.91
N ARG A 75 10.35 -3.84 -18.86
CA ARG A 75 9.43 -3.23 -19.84
C ARG A 75 8.62 -4.22 -20.70
N ASN A 76 8.90 -5.53 -20.67
CA ASN A 76 8.41 -6.51 -21.65
C ASN A 76 7.52 -7.61 -21.05
N LEU A 77 6.56 -7.28 -20.18
CA LEU A 77 5.53 -8.24 -19.73
C LEU A 77 4.14 -8.03 -20.36
N GLU A 78 3.99 -7.06 -21.27
CA GLU A 78 2.72 -6.84 -22.00
C GLU A 78 2.31 -8.02 -22.91
N HIS A 79 3.20 -9.00 -23.13
CA HIS A 79 2.95 -10.16 -23.99
C HIS A 79 2.64 -11.48 -23.26
N LEU A 80 2.58 -11.53 -21.93
CA LEU A 80 2.39 -12.78 -21.17
C LEU A 80 0.95 -13.06 -20.71
N HIS A 81 -0.01 -12.20 -21.07
CA HIS A 81 -1.45 -12.39 -20.79
C HIS A 81 -2.31 -12.39 -22.06
N ALA A 82 -1.73 -12.80 -23.19
CA ALA A 82 -2.45 -13.05 -24.44
C ALA A 82 -2.36 -14.53 -24.82
N GLU A 83 -2.89 -15.40 -23.96
CA GLU A 83 -3.32 -16.77 -24.33
C GLU A 83 -4.66 -17.08 -23.64
#